data_AF-A0A7T8KJ20-F1
#
_entry.id   AF-A0A7T8KJ20-F1
#
_cell.length_a   1.000
_cell.length_b   1.000
_cell.length_c   1.000
_cell.angle_alpha   90.00
_cell.angle_beta   90.00
_cell.angle_gamma   90.00
#
_symmetry.space_group_name_H-M   'P 1'
#
loop_
_entity.id
_entity.type
_entity.pdbx_description
1 polymer ?
#
loop_
_entity_poly.entity_id
_entity_poly.type
_entity_poly.pdbx_seq_one_letter_code
_entity_poly.pdbx_strand_id
1 'polypeptide(L)' 'ICTPSCKNNGVCMAPNQCECDDGFMGKTCEIEEERLCLTAPILLPSNALASCSPT' A
#
# COMPACT_ATOMS: atom_id res chain seq x y z
N ILE A 1 12.62 -16.30 0.43
CA ILE A 1 12.23 -16.13 1.85
C ILE A 1 12.47 -14.67 2.21
N CYS A 2 11.46 -13.97 2.72
CA CYS A 2 11.52 -12.55 3.00
C CYS A 2 12.07 -12.31 4.41
N THR A 3 13.02 -11.39 4.53
CA THR A 3 13.62 -11.04 5.83
C THR A 3 13.81 -9.51 5.87
N PRO A 4 13.00 -8.77 6.64
CA PRO A 4 11.97 -9.24 7.56
C PRO A 4 10.75 -9.86 6.87
N SER A 5 9.98 -10.63 7.62
CA SER A 5 8.73 -11.24 7.16
C SER A 5 7.74 -10.18 6.70
N CYS A 6 6.93 -10.49 5.69
CA CYS A 6 5.79 -9.66 5.30
C CYS A 6 4.79 -9.56 6.46
N LYS A 7 4.25 -8.38 6.72
CA LYS A 7 3.21 -8.07 7.71
C LYS A 7 1.84 -8.01 7.04
N ASN A 8 0.79 -7.82 7.85
CA ASN A 8 -0.57 -7.55 7.37
C ASN A 8 -1.05 -8.50 6.27
N ASN A 9 -0.88 -9.80 6.51
CA ASN A 9 -1.29 -10.87 5.59
C ASN A 9 -0.57 -10.88 4.23
N GLY A 10 0.52 -10.13 4.06
CA GLY A 10 1.30 -10.14 2.82
C GLY A 10 1.99 -11.48 2.53
N VAL A 11 2.06 -11.84 1.26
CA VAL A 11 2.64 -13.09 0.76
C VAL A 11 4.04 -12.84 0.21
N CYS A 12 5.02 -13.63 0.65
CA CYS A 12 6.39 -13.50 0.16
C CYS A 12 6.55 -14.19 -1.20
N MET A 13 6.59 -13.39 -2.27
CA MET A 13 6.72 -13.89 -3.65
C MET A 13 8.18 -14.08 -4.07
N ALA A 14 9.09 -13.23 -3.58
CA ALA A 14 10.53 -13.34 -3.85
C ALA A 14 11.36 -12.83 -2.65
N PRO A 15 12.69 -13.03 -2.63
CA PRO A 15 13.54 -12.45 -1.58
C PRO A 15 13.36 -10.93 -1.50
N ASN A 16 12.93 -10.43 -0.34
CA ASN A 16 12.60 -9.02 -0.09
C ASN A 16 11.45 -8.45 -0.95
N GLN A 17 10.61 -9.32 -1.51
CA GLN A 17 9.44 -8.94 -2.29
C GLN A 17 8.19 -9.56 -1.69
N CYS A 18 7.39 -8.71 -1.06
CA CYS A 18 6.09 -9.03 -0.52
C CYS A 18 5.00 -8.57 -1.49
N GLU A 19 4.04 -9.45 -1.74
CA GLU A 19 2.74 -9.11 -2.31
C GLU A 19 1.82 -8.75 -1.15
N CYS A 20 1.36 -7.50 -1.11
CA CYS A 20 0.55 -7.00 -0.02
C CYS A 20 -0.94 -7.13 -0.36
N ASP A 21 -1.74 -7.39 0.67
CA ASP A 21 -3.19 -7.39 0.57
C ASP A 21 -3.73 -5.96 0.33
N ASP A 22 -4.98 -5.86 -0.11
CA ASP A 22 -5.59 -4.57 -0.47
C ASP A 22 -5.59 -3.61 0.73
N GLY A 23 -5.03 -2.41 0.52
CA GLY A 23 -4.86 -1.42 1.59
C GLY A 23 -3.62 -1.61 2.44
N PHE A 24 -2.63 -2.39 1.99
CA PHE A 24 -1.30 -2.45 2.62
C PHE A 24 -0.18 -2.24 1.61
N MET A 25 0.87 -1.52 2.03
CA MET A 25 1.99 -1.13 1.19
C MET A 25 3.33 -1.16 1.96
N GLY A 26 4.42 -0.93 1.22
CA GLY A 26 5.79 -0.95 1.76
C GLY A 26 6.51 -2.27 1.50
N LYS A 27 7.80 -2.33 1.83
CA LYS A 27 8.65 -3.51 1.54
C LYS A 27 8.17 -4.76 2.28
N THR A 28 7.57 -4.58 3.46
CA THR A 28 6.98 -5.67 4.23
C THR A 28 5.50 -5.49 4.49
N CYS A 29 4.76 -4.73 3.66
CA CYS A 29 3.33 -4.48 3.88
C CYS A 29 3.04 -3.84 5.25
N GLU A 30 4.01 -3.07 5.78
CA GLU A 30 3.96 -2.45 7.10
C GLU A 30 3.12 -1.16 7.14
N ILE A 31 2.85 -0.59 5.97
CA ILE A 31 2.06 0.63 5.81
C ILE A 31 0.63 0.17 5.56
N GLU A 32 -0.27 0.46 6.47
CA GLU A 32 -1.71 0.36 6.19
C GLU A 32 -2.05 1.57 5.33
N GLU A 33 -2.33 1.34 4.04
CA GLU A 33 -2.95 2.31 3.17
C GLU A 33 -4.39 2.50 3.66
N GLU A 34 -4.53 3.19 4.80
CA GLU A 34 -5.78 3.72 5.30
C GLU A 34 -6.34 4.74 4.30
N ARG A 35 -6.83 4.21 3.18
CA ARG A 35 -7.76 4.79 2.23
C ARG A 35 -7.70 6.32 2.16
N LEU A 36 -6.55 6.85 1.76
CA LEU A 36 -6.52 8.11 1.03
C LEU A 36 -6.83 7.73 -0.43
N CYS A 37 -8.05 7.32 -0.79
CA CYS A 37 -9.17 8.25 -0.97
C CYS A 37 -10.56 7.67 -0.62
N LEU A 38 -10.97 7.57 0.66
CA LEU A 38 -12.41 7.40 0.99
C LEU A 38 -13.03 8.52 1.83
N THR A 39 -12.26 9.53 2.18
CA THR A 39 -12.78 10.83 2.61
C THR A 39 -11.92 11.93 2.04
N ALA A 40 -12.05 12.23 0.74
CA ALA A 40 -11.62 13.52 0.23
C ALA A 40 -12.82 14.47 0.30
N PRO A 41 -13.00 15.28 1.35
CA PRO A 41 -13.85 16.46 1.22
C PRO A 41 -13.12 17.42 0.28
N ILE A 42 -13.31 17.30 -1.05
CA ILE A 42 -13.14 18.31 -2.13
C ILE A 42 -11.92 19.29 -2.03
N LEU A 43 -10.85 18.97 -1.28
CA LEU A 43 -9.79 19.92 -0.91
C LEU A 43 -8.39 19.41 -1.27
N LEU A 44 -8.26 18.62 -2.34
CA LEU A 44 -6.94 18.39 -2.93
C LEU A 44 -6.67 19.49 -3.97
N PRO A 45 -5.58 20.28 -3.83
CA PRO A 45 -5.18 21.24 -4.86
C PRO A 45 -4.79 20.50 -6.15
N SER A 46 -5.05 21.13 -7.31
CA SER A 46 -5.05 20.56 -8.68
C SER A 46 -3.72 20.04 -9.23
N ASN A 47 -2.83 19.57 -8.37
CA ASN A 47 -1.46 19.16 -8.68
C ASN A 47 -0.88 18.17 -7.65
N ALA A 48 -1.70 17.66 -6.72
CA ALA A 48 -1.31 16.49 -5.95
C ALA A 48 -1.23 15.30 -6.91
N LEU A 49 -0.04 14.70 -7.02
CA LEU A 49 0.16 13.46 -7.79
C LEU A 49 -0.58 12.34 -7.06
N ALA A 50 -1.88 12.20 -7.33
CA ALA A 50 -2.67 11.09 -6.84
C ALA A 50 -2.23 9.85 -7.62
N SER A 51 -1.39 9.03 -7.00
CA SER A 51 -1.13 7.67 -7.48
C SER A 51 -2.31 6.80 -7.07
N CYS A 52 -3.41 6.91 -7.81
CA CYS A 52 -4.53 5.97 -7.69
C CYS A 52 -4.14 4.69 -8.42
N SER A 53 -4.06 3.56 -7.71
CA SER A 53 -4.01 2.26 -8.37
C SER A 53 -5.43 1.87 -8.78
N PRO A 54 -5.69 1.53 -10.06
CA PRO A 54 -7.00 1.07 -10.49
C PRO A 54 -7.21 -0.37 -10.01
N THR A 55 -8.47 -0.72 -9.78
CA THR A 55 -8.92 -2.11 -9.81
C THR A 55 -8.80 -2.67 -11.22
#